data_AF-A0A2D6XMZ6-F1
#
_entry.id   AF-A0A2D6XMZ6-F1
#
_cell.length_a   1.000
_cell.length_b   1.000
_cell.length_c   1.000
_cell.angle_alpha   90.00
_cell.angle_beta   90.00
_cell.angle_gamma   90.00
#
_symmetry.space_group_name_H-M   'P 1'
#
loop_
_entity.id
_entity.type
_entity.pdbx_description
1 polymer ?
#
loop_
_entity_poly.entity_id
_entity_poly.type
_entity_poly.pdbx_seq_one_letter_code
_entity_poly.pdbx_strand_id
1 'polypeptide(L)'
;MKKIILILVMSLLLYNPSSFAVIKGKGEVKMSDDAVNHFIQYIRGKIKDGRRWKPAVFILSSNGEWHKAWYCPYNECIENERKTVEQCERDTGVKCGVFAFRRTIYWENGINTKKNKTKFKKRMSDEHIKSELTRLGFYGETTSGKPKVTKKDNSKNKDIVAQLKTLKKLYDDGVLTKEEFEKAKKKILN
;
A
#
# COMPACT_ATOMS: atom_id res chain seq x y z
N MET A 1 -31.51 12.95 45.59
CA MET A 1 -31.43 11.97 44.48
C MET A 1 -30.85 12.55 43.18
N LYS A 2 -31.22 13.76 42.73
CA LYS A 2 -30.69 14.35 41.47
C LYS A 2 -29.17 14.62 41.45
N LYS A 3 -28.56 14.93 42.61
CA LYS A 3 -27.10 15.20 42.71
C LYS A 3 -26.22 13.93 42.64
N ILE A 4 -26.75 12.76 43.02
CA ILE A 4 -26.01 11.48 42.99
C ILE A 4 -25.98 10.90 41.56
N ILE A 5 -27.05 11.11 40.80
CA ILE A 5 -27.14 10.72 39.38
C ILE A 5 -26.08 11.48 38.54
N LEU A 6 -25.85 12.76 38.84
CA LEU A 6 -24.86 13.56 38.12
C LEU A 6 -23.42 13.05 38.32
N ILE A 7 -23.11 12.52 39.50
CA ILE A 7 -21.77 11.97 39.82
C ILE A 7 -21.56 10.62 39.13
N LEU A 8 -22.59 9.77 39.05
CA LEU A 8 -22.55 8.48 38.34
C LEU A 8 -22.43 8.61 36.82
N VAL A 9 -23.01 9.68 36.23
CA VAL A 9 -22.90 9.94 34.79
C VAL A 9 -21.52 10.51 34.43
N MET A 10 -20.88 11.26 35.34
CA MET A 10 -19.58 11.87 35.10
C MET A 10 -18.41 10.88 35.22
N SER A 11 -18.52 9.85 36.06
CA SER A 11 -17.52 8.78 36.18
C SER A 11 -17.53 7.82 34.97
N LEU A 12 -18.63 7.74 34.23
CA LEU A 12 -18.74 6.91 33.01
C LEU A 12 -17.99 7.49 31.81
N LEU A 13 -17.71 8.79 31.80
CA LEU A 13 -16.98 9.49 30.73
C LEU A 13 -15.45 9.37 30.80
N LEU A 14 -14.91 8.75 31.86
CA LEU A 14 -13.48 8.49 32.02
C LEU A 14 -13.04 7.13 31.44
N TYR A 15 -14.00 6.31 30.98
CA TYR A 15 -13.70 5.15 30.14
C TYR A 15 -13.38 5.62 28.72
N ASN A 16 -12.14 6.07 28.51
CA ASN A 16 -11.55 6.07 27.17
C ASN A 16 -11.23 4.60 26.83
N PRO A 17 -12.00 3.90 25.99
CA PRO A 17 -11.46 2.69 25.38
C PRO A 17 -10.21 3.15 24.65
N SER A 18 -9.05 2.64 25.05
CA SER A 18 -7.81 2.79 24.29
C SER A 18 -8.13 2.38 22.87
N SER A 19 -8.29 3.38 21.99
CA SER A 19 -8.54 3.12 20.59
C SER A 19 -7.35 2.30 20.11
N PHE A 20 -7.59 1.04 19.73
CA PHE A 20 -6.60 0.18 19.10
C PHE A 20 -6.31 0.73 17.70
N ALA A 21 -5.68 1.89 17.65
CA ALA A 21 -5.26 2.52 16.43
C ALA A 21 -4.06 1.73 15.89
N VAL A 22 -4.26 1.08 14.75
CA VAL A 22 -3.18 0.47 13.96
C VAL A 22 -2.06 1.51 13.82
N ILE A 23 -0.82 1.12 14.14
CA ILE A 23 0.37 1.98 14.07
C ILE A 23 0.77 2.12 12.59
N LYS A 24 0.05 2.96 11.85
CA LYS A 24 0.26 3.17 10.42
C LYS A 24 1.50 4.01 10.19
N GLY A 25 2.28 3.63 9.18
CA GLY A 25 3.36 4.48 8.70
C GLY A 25 2.84 5.71 7.98
N LYS A 26 3.64 6.78 8.00
CA LYS A 26 3.32 8.07 7.40
C LYS A 26 4.59 8.71 6.84
N GLY A 27 4.40 9.61 5.88
CA GLY A 27 5.47 10.36 5.24
C GLY A 27 5.89 9.72 3.91
N GLU A 28 6.78 10.43 3.21
CA GLU A 28 7.41 9.92 2.00
C GLU A 28 8.30 8.72 2.33
N VAL A 29 8.20 7.67 1.53
CA VAL A 29 9.04 6.47 1.64
C VAL A 29 9.21 5.84 0.26
N LYS A 30 10.43 5.38 -0.04
CA LYS A 30 10.76 4.57 -1.21
C LYS A 30 11.21 3.21 -0.72
N MET A 31 10.50 2.17 -1.12
CA MET A 31 10.84 0.78 -0.81
C MET A 31 12.08 0.38 -1.60
N SER A 32 13.00 -0.33 -0.94
CA SER A 32 14.08 -1.02 -1.63
C SER A 32 13.54 -2.14 -2.53
N ASP A 33 14.36 -2.61 -3.47
CA ASP A 33 13.96 -3.72 -4.36
C ASP A 33 13.59 -4.98 -3.57
N ASP A 34 14.31 -5.26 -2.48
CA ASP A 34 14.03 -6.40 -1.60
C ASP A 34 12.66 -6.25 -0.92
N ALA A 35 12.38 -5.09 -0.34
CA ALA A 35 11.09 -4.80 0.26
C ALA A 35 9.93 -4.92 -0.75
N VAL A 36 10.13 -4.47 -2.00
CA VAL A 36 9.12 -4.63 -3.08
C VAL A 36 8.92 -6.09 -3.45
N ASN A 37 9.99 -6.85 -3.64
CA ASN A 37 9.90 -8.27 -3.98
C ASN A 37 9.22 -9.07 -2.87
N HIS A 38 9.48 -8.76 -1.61
CA HIS A 38 8.78 -9.37 -0.48
C HIS A 38 7.31 -8.92 -0.42
N PHE A 39 7.00 -7.65 -0.70
CA PHE A 39 5.62 -7.19 -0.76
C PHE A 39 4.80 -7.91 -1.85
N ILE A 40 5.39 -8.16 -3.02
CA ILE A 40 4.79 -8.96 -4.08
C ILE A 40 4.44 -10.37 -3.57
N GLN A 41 5.39 -11.04 -2.88
CA GLN A 41 5.15 -12.34 -2.26
C GLN A 41 4.06 -12.29 -1.19
N TYR A 42 4.05 -11.23 -0.37
CA TYR A 42 3.01 -10.96 0.62
C TYR A 42 1.62 -10.89 -0.02
N ILE A 43 1.45 -10.12 -1.11
CA ILE A 43 0.16 -10.02 -1.82
C ILE A 43 -0.33 -11.40 -2.30
N ARG A 44 0.56 -12.27 -2.75
CA ARG A 44 0.20 -13.62 -3.19
C ARG A 44 -0.25 -14.52 -2.02
N GLY A 45 0.32 -14.33 -0.84
CA GLY A 45 0.22 -15.27 0.28
C GLY A 45 1.17 -16.45 0.10
N LYS A 46 1.21 -17.35 1.07
CA LYS A 46 2.06 -18.55 1.01
C LYS A 46 1.25 -19.82 1.28
N ILE A 47 1.78 -20.95 0.83
CA ILE A 47 1.29 -22.28 1.22
C ILE A 47 2.29 -22.84 2.22
N LYS A 48 1.82 -23.29 3.37
CA LYS A 48 2.62 -23.94 4.40
C LYS A 48 1.77 -25.06 5.02
N ASP A 49 2.34 -26.25 5.10
CA ASP A 49 1.71 -27.46 5.64
C ASP A 49 0.37 -27.80 4.94
N GLY A 50 0.36 -27.71 3.60
CA GLY A 50 -0.85 -27.91 2.78
C GLY A 50 -1.94 -26.84 2.95
N ARG A 51 -1.73 -25.86 3.83
CA ARG A 51 -2.70 -24.81 4.13
C ARG A 51 -2.30 -23.48 3.53
N ARG A 52 -3.31 -22.68 3.21
CA ARG A 52 -3.11 -21.36 2.62
C ARG A 52 -3.05 -20.28 3.69
N TRP A 53 -1.91 -19.59 3.73
CA TRP A 53 -1.63 -18.47 4.60
C TRP A 53 -1.86 -17.16 3.85
N LYS A 54 -2.89 -16.43 4.26
CA LYS A 54 -3.32 -15.17 3.64
C LYS A 54 -2.50 -14.03 4.25
N PRO A 55 -2.13 -13.00 3.48
CA PRO A 55 -1.47 -11.83 4.05
C PRO A 55 -2.31 -11.19 5.16
N ALA A 56 -1.67 -10.91 6.29
CA ALA A 56 -2.27 -10.24 7.46
C ALA A 56 -1.76 -8.80 7.55
N VAL A 57 -0.46 -8.62 7.77
CA VAL A 57 0.16 -7.29 7.96
C VAL A 57 1.53 -7.25 7.29
N PHE A 58 1.84 -6.12 6.65
CA PHE A 58 3.16 -5.81 6.14
C PHE A 58 3.66 -4.54 6.85
N ILE A 59 4.79 -4.62 7.52
CA ILE A 59 5.44 -3.51 8.24
C ILE A 59 6.67 -3.09 7.44
N LEU A 60 6.91 -1.78 7.40
CA LEU A 60 7.99 -1.13 6.66
C LEU A 60 8.63 -0.05 7.54
N SER A 61 9.95 0.13 7.43
CA SER A 61 10.67 1.27 7.99
C SER A 61 10.53 2.52 7.11
N SER A 62 10.69 3.70 7.70
CA SER A 62 10.54 4.98 6.98
C SER A 62 11.64 5.23 5.94
N ASN A 63 12.77 4.52 6.03
CA ASN A 63 13.80 4.50 4.98
C ASN A 63 13.55 3.42 3.90
N GLY A 64 12.51 2.58 4.06
CA GLY A 64 12.07 1.62 3.06
C GLY A 64 12.88 0.33 2.95
N GLU A 65 13.91 0.14 3.78
CA GLU A 65 14.79 -1.03 3.76
C GLU A 65 14.26 -2.19 4.61
N TRP A 66 13.99 -1.94 5.88
CA TRP A 66 13.53 -2.96 6.81
C TRP A 66 12.05 -3.22 6.59
N HIS A 67 11.69 -4.50 6.51
CA HIS A 67 10.32 -4.89 6.30
C HIS A 67 10.03 -6.28 6.87
N LYS A 68 8.77 -6.52 7.24
CA LYS A 68 8.32 -7.84 7.74
C LYS A 68 6.87 -8.11 7.39
N ALA A 69 6.61 -9.34 6.97
CA ALA A 69 5.30 -9.81 6.56
C ALA A 69 4.75 -10.87 7.52
N TRP A 70 3.55 -10.62 8.04
CA TRP A 70 2.77 -11.59 8.81
C TRP A 70 1.65 -12.16 7.95
N TYR A 71 1.37 -13.44 8.15
CA TYR A 71 0.36 -14.17 7.40
C TYR A 71 -0.55 -14.93 8.36
N CYS A 72 -1.82 -15.06 7.98
CA CYS A 72 -2.86 -15.71 8.75
C CYS A 72 -3.39 -16.94 8.01
N PRO A 73 -3.35 -18.15 8.60
CA PRO A 73 -3.92 -19.35 8.00
C PRO A 73 -5.44 -19.47 8.20
N TYR A 74 -6.01 -18.67 9.10
CA TYR A 74 -7.43 -18.70 9.47
C TYR A 74 -8.24 -17.59 8.78
N ASN A 75 -9.49 -17.41 9.19
CA ASN A 75 -10.31 -16.29 8.75
C ASN A 75 -9.92 -14.99 9.46
N GLU A 76 -9.52 -15.10 10.72
CA GLU A 76 -9.07 -14.00 11.57
C GLU A 76 -7.83 -14.43 12.34
N CYS A 77 -6.89 -13.49 12.47
CA CYS A 77 -5.73 -13.63 13.33
C CYS A 77 -5.57 -12.32 14.08
N ILE A 78 -5.37 -12.41 15.38
CA ILE A 78 -5.00 -11.28 16.23
C ILE A 78 -3.48 -11.24 16.20
N GLU A 79 -2.93 -10.35 15.38
CA GLU A 79 -1.50 -10.08 15.38
C GLU A 79 -1.21 -8.86 16.23
N ASN A 80 -0.12 -8.89 16.99
CA ASN A 80 0.34 -7.73 17.74
C ASN A 80 1.33 -6.95 16.86
N GLU A 81 0.82 -6.09 15.99
CA GLU A 81 1.67 -5.33 15.06
C GLU A 81 2.65 -4.43 15.81
N ARG A 82 2.25 -3.93 16.98
CA ARG A 82 3.06 -3.04 17.83
C ARG A 82 4.41 -3.65 18.18
N LYS A 83 4.47 -4.91 18.61
CA LYS A 83 5.74 -5.58 18.93
C LYS A 83 6.70 -5.61 17.74
N THR A 84 6.17 -5.82 16.54
CA THR A 84 6.99 -5.88 15.32
C THR A 84 7.43 -4.49 14.87
N VAL A 85 6.58 -3.48 15.02
CA VAL A 85 6.94 -2.08 14.77
C VAL A 85 8.05 -1.64 15.73
N GLU A 86 7.90 -1.90 17.02
CA GLU A 86 8.93 -1.57 18.02
C GLU A 86 10.25 -2.31 17.78
N GLN A 87 10.19 -3.56 17.31
CA GLN A 87 11.39 -4.29 16.87
C GLN A 87 12.09 -3.56 15.72
N CYS A 88 11.35 -3.20 14.66
CA CYS A 88 11.89 -2.45 13.54
C CYS A 88 12.56 -1.13 14.00
N GLU A 89 11.90 -0.36 14.86
CA GLU A 89 12.44 0.91 15.34
C GLU A 89 13.73 0.72 16.15
N ARG A 90 13.82 -0.35 16.97
CA ARG A 90 15.05 -0.70 17.70
C ARG A 90 16.18 -1.14 16.77
N ASP A 91 15.86 -2.01 15.80
CA ASP A 91 16.85 -2.62 14.91
C ASP A 91 17.44 -1.59 13.92
N THR A 92 16.66 -0.60 13.54
CA THR A 92 17.02 0.35 12.46
C THR A 92 17.31 1.78 12.95
N GLY A 93 16.82 2.15 14.13
CA GLY A 93 16.88 3.54 14.63
C GLY A 93 15.96 4.51 13.89
N VAL A 94 15.14 4.06 12.93
CA VAL A 94 14.19 4.91 12.20
C VAL A 94 12.75 4.58 12.57
N LYS A 95 11.80 5.44 12.18
CA LYS A 95 10.38 5.18 12.42
C LYS A 95 9.88 4.04 11.55
N CYS A 96 8.99 3.23 12.10
CA CYS A 96 8.38 2.12 11.38
C CYS A 96 6.87 2.13 11.51
N GLY A 97 6.18 1.42 10.63
CA GLY A 97 4.74 1.31 10.71
C GLY A 97 4.14 0.27 9.78
N VAL A 98 2.87 0.00 9.99
CA VAL A 98 2.06 -0.84 9.10
C VAL A 98 1.93 -0.13 7.76
N PHE A 99 2.55 -0.74 6.74
CA PHE A 99 2.44 -0.32 5.35
C PHE A 99 1.16 -0.87 4.72
N ALA A 100 0.85 -2.14 4.93
CA ALA A 100 -0.35 -2.77 4.42
C ALA A 100 -1.04 -3.66 5.45
N PHE A 101 -2.36 -3.68 5.38
CA PHE A 101 -3.20 -4.64 6.08
C PHE A 101 -3.97 -5.45 5.05
N ARG A 102 -3.86 -6.77 5.12
CA ARG A 102 -4.28 -7.73 4.10
C ARG A 102 -3.68 -7.44 2.74
N ARG A 103 -4.37 -6.73 1.86
CA ARG A 103 -3.87 -6.33 0.53
C ARG A 103 -4.11 -4.86 0.25
N THR A 104 -4.37 -4.08 1.28
CA THR A 104 -4.67 -2.66 1.16
C THR A 104 -3.52 -1.89 1.78
N ILE A 105 -3.01 -0.89 1.08
CA ILE A 105 -1.97 0.01 1.60
C ILE A 105 -2.62 1.00 2.57
N TYR A 106 -2.07 1.08 3.77
CA TYR A 106 -2.45 2.02 4.82
C TYR A 106 -1.40 3.09 5.09
N TRP A 107 -0.20 2.99 4.48
CA TRP A 107 0.83 4.02 4.58
C TRP A 107 0.36 5.34 3.96
N GLU A 108 0.40 6.43 4.72
CA GLU A 108 -0.07 7.74 4.27
C GLU A 108 1.11 8.60 3.80
N ASN A 109 1.26 8.83 2.49
CA ASN A 109 2.37 9.60 1.89
C ASN A 109 1.90 10.84 1.10
N GLY A 110 0.64 11.25 1.24
CA GLY A 110 0.03 12.33 0.48
C GLY A 110 -0.63 11.89 -0.83
N ILE A 111 -0.12 10.83 -1.48
CA ILE A 111 -0.75 10.21 -2.66
C ILE A 111 -1.75 9.14 -2.22
N ASN A 112 -1.31 8.19 -1.39
CA ASN A 112 -2.18 7.25 -0.70
C ASN A 112 -2.71 7.93 0.57
N THR A 113 -4.03 8.12 0.66
CA THR A 113 -4.66 8.87 1.75
C THR A 113 -5.68 8.00 2.48
N LYS A 114 -6.14 8.46 3.65
CA LYS A 114 -7.19 7.76 4.42
C LYS A 114 -8.45 7.49 3.60
N LYS A 115 -8.82 8.41 2.70
CA LYS A 115 -10.01 8.35 1.85
C LYS A 115 -9.78 7.54 0.57
N ASN A 116 -8.54 7.53 0.06
CA ASN A 116 -8.18 6.83 -1.16
C ASN A 116 -7.04 5.84 -0.88
N LYS A 117 -7.42 4.64 -0.46
CA LYS A 117 -6.49 3.54 -0.20
C LYS A 117 -6.48 2.58 -1.37
N THR A 118 -5.30 2.26 -1.88
CA THR A 118 -5.16 1.24 -2.92
C THR A 118 -5.26 -0.17 -2.36
N LYS A 119 -6.06 -1.01 -3.03
CA LYS A 119 -6.20 -2.45 -2.74
C LYS A 119 -5.68 -3.28 -3.91
N PHE A 120 -4.76 -4.18 -3.60
CA PHE A 120 -4.17 -5.13 -4.55
C PHE A 120 -5.00 -6.41 -4.62
N LYS A 121 -5.01 -7.03 -5.80
CA LYS A 121 -5.63 -8.33 -6.06
C LYS A 121 -4.57 -9.43 -5.97
N LYS A 122 -4.95 -10.62 -5.47
CA LYS A 122 -4.04 -11.77 -5.30
C LYS A 122 -3.41 -12.27 -6.62
N ARG A 123 -4.08 -12.05 -7.75
CA ARG A 123 -3.67 -12.50 -9.09
C ARG A 123 -3.08 -11.38 -9.97
N MET A 124 -2.72 -10.24 -9.36
CA MET A 124 -2.04 -9.17 -10.09
C MET A 124 -0.63 -9.62 -10.49
N SER A 125 -0.19 -9.26 -11.70
CA SER A 125 1.17 -9.52 -12.17
C SER A 125 2.20 -8.65 -11.44
N ASP A 126 3.46 -9.08 -11.43
CA ASP A 126 4.52 -8.39 -10.70
C ASP A 126 4.79 -7.00 -11.27
N GLU A 127 4.75 -6.88 -12.60
CA GLU A 127 4.88 -5.58 -13.26
C GLU A 127 3.74 -4.63 -12.88
N HIS A 128 2.51 -5.14 -12.74
CA HIS A 128 1.39 -4.30 -12.33
C HIS A 128 1.49 -3.91 -10.85
N ILE A 129 1.92 -4.82 -9.97
CA ILE A 129 2.17 -4.47 -8.57
C ILE A 129 3.25 -3.37 -8.48
N LYS A 130 4.38 -3.55 -9.18
CA LYS A 130 5.47 -2.56 -9.23
C LYS A 130 5.01 -1.22 -9.82
N SER A 131 4.29 -1.24 -10.94
CA SER A 131 3.74 -0.05 -11.58
C SER A 131 2.81 0.72 -10.64
N GLU A 132 1.96 0.02 -9.89
CA GLU A 132 1.04 0.65 -8.95
C GLU A 132 1.78 1.23 -7.74
N LEU A 133 2.79 0.53 -7.22
CA LEU A 133 3.68 1.08 -6.18
C LEU A 133 4.42 2.33 -6.67
N THR A 134 4.93 2.33 -7.90
CA THR A 134 5.57 3.50 -8.51
C THR A 134 4.58 4.65 -8.68
N ARG A 135 3.38 4.39 -9.20
CA ARG A 135 2.32 5.41 -9.33
C ARG A 135 1.96 6.06 -7.99
N LEU A 136 1.96 5.26 -6.92
CA LEU A 136 1.70 5.72 -5.56
C LEU A 136 2.90 6.39 -4.88
N GLY A 137 4.06 6.45 -5.54
CA GLY A 137 5.27 7.05 -5.01
C GLY A 137 6.08 6.15 -4.08
N PHE A 138 5.76 4.87 -3.95
CA PHE A 138 6.43 3.94 -3.03
C PHE A 138 7.61 3.17 -3.63
N TYR A 139 7.80 3.19 -4.96
CA TYR A 139 8.87 2.42 -5.60
C TYR A 139 9.47 3.14 -6.81
N GLY A 140 10.78 3.09 -6.93
CA GLY A 140 11.53 3.75 -8.00
C GLY A 140 11.34 5.27 -8.02
N GLU A 141 11.90 5.90 -9.05
CA GLU A 141 11.63 7.29 -9.34
C GLU A 141 10.22 7.41 -9.93
N THR A 142 9.38 8.20 -9.28
CA THR A 142 8.13 8.65 -9.88
C THR A 142 8.50 9.56 -11.05
N THR A 143 8.12 9.20 -12.27
CA THR A 143 8.13 10.14 -13.41
C THR A 143 7.23 11.36 -13.19
N SER A 144 6.55 11.45 -12.05
CA SER A 144 5.97 12.67 -11.48
C SER A 144 7.02 13.45 -10.68
N GLY A 145 8.05 13.91 -11.37
CA GLY A 145 8.87 15.02 -10.88
C GLY A 145 8.03 16.29 -10.88
N LYS A 146 8.01 17.00 -9.74
CA LYS A 146 7.81 18.45 -9.74
C LYS A 146 8.70 19.03 -10.85
N PRO A 147 8.20 19.86 -11.79
CA PRO A 147 8.97 20.22 -12.99
C PRO A 147 10.24 20.96 -12.58
N LYS A 148 11.38 20.27 -12.64
CA LYS A 148 12.68 20.90 -12.71
C LYS A 148 12.86 21.22 -14.19
N VAL A 149 12.69 22.50 -14.52
CA VAL A 149 13.00 23.03 -15.85
C VAL A 149 14.48 22.80 -16.10
N THR A 150 14.80 21.78 -16.88
CA THR A 150 16.04 21.70 -17.66
C THR A 150 15.69 21.30 -19.07
N LYS A 151 16.24 22.07 -20.00
CA LYS A 151 15.84 22.20 -21.40
C LYS A 151 15.94 20.87 -22.16
N LYS A 152 14.83 20.55 -22.84
CA LYS A 152 14.71 20.08 -24.23
C LYS A 152 15.56 18.87 -24.64
N ASP A 153 14.91 17.71 -24.77
CA ASP A 153 15.13 16.86 -25.94
C ASP A 153 13.82 16.19 -26.41
N ASN A 154 13.60 16.20 -27.72
CA ASN A 154 12.34 15.84 -28.37
C ASN A 154 12.19 14.31 -28.47
N SER A 155 11.35 13.70 -27.62
CA SER A 155 10.93 12.30 -27.79
C SER A 155 9.48 12.07 -27.34
N LYS A 156 8.51 12.68 -28.04
CA LYS A 156 7.08 12.40 -27.83
C LYS A 156 6.65 11.00 -28.34
N ASN A 157 7.41 10.38 -29.25
CA ASN A 157 7.01 9.08 -29.85
C ASN A 157 7.27 7.86 -28.95
N LYS A 158 8.28 7.89 -28.07
CA LYS A 158 8.63 6.72 -27.24
C LYS A 158 7.59 6.47 -26.13
N ASP A 159 6.88 7.52 -25.71
CA ASP A 159 5.88 7.50 -24.65
C ASP A 159 4.55 6.88 -25.12
N ILE A 160 4.09 7.21 -26.34
CA ILE A 160 2.82 6.71 -26.89
C ILE A 160 2.83 5.18 -27.07
N VAL A 161 3.95 4.62 -27.57
CA VAL A 161 4.08 3.16 -27.76
C VAL A 161 4.03 2.42 -26.42
N ALA A 162 4.66 2.96 -25.37
CA ALA A 162 4.63 2.40 -24.03
C ALA A 162 3.21 2.44 -23.43
N GLN A 163 2.50 3.55 -23.63
CA GLN A 163 1.11 3.71 -23.20
C GLN A 163 0.16 2.75 -23.91
N LEU A 164 0.30 2.58 -25.24
CA LEU A 164 -0.51 1.63 -26.02
C LEU A 164 -0.25 0.17 -25.62
N LYS A 165 1.00 -0.20 -25.35
CA LYS A 165 1.36 -1.56 -24.90
C LYS A 165 0.76 -1.87 -23.53
N THR A 166 0.80 -0.90 -22.62
CA THR A 166 0.18 -1.01 -21.29
C THR A 166 -1.34 -1.11 -21.39
N LEU A 167 -1.96 -0.26 -22.21
CA LEU A 167 -3.41 -0.27 -22.42
C LEU A 167 -3.89 -1.61 -23.01
N LYS A 168 -3.13 -2.17 -23.96
CA LYS A 168 -3.43 -3.49 -24.53
C LYS A 168 -3.30 -4.61 -23.49
N LYS A 169 -2.25 -4.59 -22.66
CA LYS A 169 -2.09 -5.57 -21.58
C LYS A 169 -3.26 -5.54 -20.59
N LEU A 170 -3.77 -4.37 -20.24
CA LEU A 170 -4.94 -4.22 -19.37
C LEU A 170 -6.23 -4.81 -19.98
N TYR A 171 -6.40 -4.71 -21.29
CA TYR A 171 -7.52 -5.32 -22.00
C TYR A 171 -7.38 -6.84 -22.08
N ASP A 172 -6.20 -7.32 -22.47
CA ASP A 172 -5.92 -8.77 -22.59
C ASP A 172 -6.01 -9.47 -21.20
N ASP A 173 -5.66 -8.77 -20.12
CA ASP A 173 -5.78 -9.24 -18.73
C ASP A 173 -7.24 -9.16 -18.18
N GLY A 174 -8.21 -8.70 -18.98
CA GLY A 174 -9.62 -8.58 -18.60
C GLY A 174 -9.90 -7.51 -17.54
N VAL A 175 -8.98 -6.55 -17.36
CA VAL A 175 -9.13 -5.42 -16.44
C VAL A 175 -10.05 -4.36 -17.03
N LEU A 176 -10.02 -4.20 -18.35
CA LEU A 176 -10.85 -3.25 -19.10
C LEU A 176 -11.87 -4.00 -19.95
N THR A 177 -13.07 -3.45 -20.04
CA THR A 177 -14.03 -3.83 -21.09
C THR A 177 -13.55 -3.32 -22.45
N LYS A 178 -14.09 -3.91 -23.52
CA LYS A 178 -13.78 -3.48 -24.90
C LYS A 178 -14.08 -1.99 -25.12
N GLU A 179 -15.15 -1.49 -24.51
CA GLU A 179 -15.58 -0.09 -24.60
C GLU A 179 -14.60 0.86 -23.90
N GLU A 180 -14.14 0.51 -22.68
CA GLU A 180 -13.15 1.28 -21.94
C GLU A 180 -11.79 1.30 -22.65
N PHE A 181 -11.39 0.15 -23.22
CA PHE A 181 -10.17 0.05 -24.01
C PHE A 181 -10.20 0.98 -25.23
N GLU A 182 -11.29 0.95 -26.02
CA GLU A 182 -11.41 1.81 -27.21
C GLU A 182 -11.50 3.30 -26.86
N LYS A 183 -12.20 3.67 -25.78
CA LYS A 183 -12.28 5.06 -25.31
C LYS A 183 -10.92 5.59 -24.85
N ALA A 184 -10.14 4.78 -24.15
CA ALA A 184 -8.80 5.14 -23.70
C ALA A 184 -7.82 5.22 -24.88
N LYS A 185 -7.90 4.27 -25.83
CA LYS A 185 -7.08 4.24 -27.04
C LYS A 185 -7.29 5.50 -27.89
N LYS A 186 -8.53 5.92 -28.10
CA LYS A 186 -8.85 7.17 -28.83
C LYS A 186 -8.27 8.42 -28.17
N LYS A 187 -8.23 8.47 -26.84
CA LYS A 187 -7.62 9.60 -26.09
C LYS A 187 -6.09 9.65 -26.18
N ILE A 188 -5.44 8.51 -26.39
CA ILE A 188 -3.97 8.43 -26.53
C ILE A 188 -3.54 8.82 -27.96
N LEU A 189 -4.41 8.58 -28.94
CA LEU A 189 -4.13 8.80 -30.37
C LEU A 189 -4.61 10.16 -30.91
N ASN A 190 -5.40 10.91 -30.14
CA ASN A 190 -5.83 12.29 -30.43
C ASN A 190 -4.99 13.29 -29.65
#